data_AF-A0A0S8FNY7-F1
#
_entry.id   AF-A0A0S8FNY7-F1
#
_cell.length_a   1.000
_cell.length_b   1.000
_cell.length_c   1.000
_cell.angle_alpha   90.00
_cell.angle_beta   90.00
_cell.angle_gamma   90.00
#
_symmetry.space_group_name_H-M   'P 1'
#
loop_
_entity.id
_entity.type
_entity.pdbx_description
1 polymer ?
#
loop_
_entity_poly.entity_id
_entity_poly.type
_entity_poly.pdbx_seq_one_letter_code
_entity_poly.pdbx_strand_id
1 'polypeptide(L)'
;MDCFCLKFNERAKTTDEQRPDERPPEEPDPARRTRHYTSSQLGSRRDSLDATNHWLQNIVIGGLTPAGDDGTNPLTHLLLDSYRRNEMTNPLLTVRVHQRSPDELLRRVCEVLKAGGGMPAIFNDEALVPALERLGIPRSDARDYTNDGCWEVIIPGRTDFCFQRLSVMLCLEWALNRGRSRLYGTPQGLDTGDPRGFPSFGHVWDAFAAQLDAMVARVVRRVVDTVNVRNTIAPVPLLSALMDGAVASRRDMTAGGARFRTFGMLAEGAAHAIDSLVALKKVVFDERDVSMAELCEALDADFHGYARLRRRLLTAPKYGNDDEYADSVGRELVELFVRTVARHAAAHESVVKFPCGVGTFSWYIGIGEGLGASPDGRLAGEPVSSNFSPALGRDRGGIPGAILSYSKMLHESLPAGGPLDLRLARRLTEGEEGTDRMAALVRGFVETGGSMMTLTVADTEELRAAQREPERYESLRVRMGGWCAYFTMLSHEQQEHHIRRQEAGP
;
A
#
# COMPACT_ATOMS: atom_id res chain seq x y z
N MET A 1 -26.26 -3.27 -17.00
CA MET A 1 -25.07 -3.05 -16.15
C MET A 1 -25.00 -4.10 -15.06
N ASP A 2 -26.03 -4.25 -14.24
CA ASP A 2 -26.05 -5.22 -13.13
C ASP A 2 -25.61 -6.64 -13.53
N CYS A 3 -26.18 -7.21 -14.60
CA CYS A 3 -25.77 -8.53 -15.06
C CYS A 3 -24.28 -8.62 -15.44
N PHE A 4 -23.72 -7.56 -16.04
CA PHE A 4 -22.30 -7.51 -16.39
C PHE A 4 -21.43 -7.57 -15.14
N CYS A 5 -21.68 -6.72 -14.14
CA CYS A 5 -20.93 -6.72 -12.89
C CYS A 5 -21.07 -8.03 -12.11
N LEU A 6 -22.26 -8.63 -12.09
CA LEU A 6 -22.50 -9.93 -11.44
C LEU A 6 -21.65 -11.06 -12.04
N LYS A 7 -21.36 -11.06 -13.35
CA LYS A 7 -20.49 -12.08 -13.97
C LYS A 7 -19.08 -12.13 -13.36
N PHE A 8 -18.56 -11.02 -12.84
CA PHE A 8 -17.24 -11.00 -12.20
C PHE A 8 -17.26 -11.75 -10.86
N ASN A 9 -18.39 -11.75 -10.15
CA ASN A 9 -18.55 -12.43 -8.87
C ASN A 9 -18.75 -13.95 -9.04
N GLU A 10 -19.21 -14.43 -10.20
CA GLU A 10 -19.31 -15.88 -10.46
C GLU A 10 -17.97 -16.61 -10.38
N ARG A 11 -16.87 -15.90 -10.70
CA ARG A 11 -15.51 -16.44 -10.62
C ARG A 11 -14.96 -16.48 -9.19
N ALA A 12 -15.60 -15.76 -8.26
CA ALA A 12 -15.16 -15.62 -6.86
C ALA A 12 -15.72 -16.72 -5.93
N LYS A 13 -16.30 -17.81 -6.44
CA LYS A 13 -16.82 -18.91 -5.59
C LYS A 13 -15.72 -19.65 -4.85
N THR A 14 -15.79 -19.63 -3.52
CA THR A 14 -14.87 -20.31 -2.61
C THR A 14 -15.48 -21.65 -2.23
N THR A 15 -14.75 -22.74 -2.46
CA THR A 15 -15.15 -24.07 -1.95
C THR A 15 -14.86 -24.14 -0.45
N ASP A 16 -15.50 -25.05 0.29
CA ASP A 16 -15.24 -25.17 1.74
C ASP A 16 -13.76 -25.41 2.05
N GLU A 17 -13.06 -26.18 1.22
CA GLU A 17 -11.61 -26.43 1.28
C GLU A 17 -10.74 -25.17 1.11
N GLN A 18 -11.30 -24.09 0.54
CA GLN A 18 -10.60 -22.82 0.32
C GLN A 18 -10.79 -21.84 1.49
N ARG A 19 -11.60 -22.17 2.51
CA ARG A 19 -11.73 -21.34 3.71
C ARG A 19 -10.39 -21.30 4.47
N PRO A 20 -9.99 -20.16 5.05
CA PRO A 20 -8.72 -20.05 5.78
C PRO A 20 -8.54 -21.11 6.88
N ASP A 21 -9.63 -21.50 7.54
CA ASP A 21 -9.64 -22.42 8.69
C ASP A 21 -9.56 -23.89 8.27
N GLU A 22 -9.95 -24.20 7.02
CA GLU A 22 -9.92 -25.54 6.42
C GLU A 22 -8.58 -25.81 5.71
N ARG A 23 -7.73 -24.79 5.55
CA ARG A 23 -6.38 -24.96 5.00
C ARG A 23 -5.47 -25.55 6.06
N PRO A 24 -4.63 -26.55 5.71
CA PRO A 24 -3.67 -27.10 6.65
C PRO A 24 -2.73 -25.99 7.14
N PRO A 25 -2.47 -25.89 8.46
CA PRO A 25 -1.52 -24.92 8.97
C PRO A 25 -0.14 -25.20 8.39
N GLU A 26 0.45 -24.20 7.74
CA GLU A 26 1.82 -24.26 7.24
C GLU A 26 2.76 -23.63 8.28
N GLU A 27 3.80 -24.35 8.69
CA GLU A 27 4.84 -23.80 9.55
C GLU A 27 5.70 -22.78 8.76
N PRO A 28 6.06 -21.64 9.37
CA PRO A 28 7.00 -20.70 8.78
C PRO A 28 8.34 -21.38 8.42
N ASP A 29 8.64 -21.49 7.12
CA ASP A 29 9.93 -21.98 6.63
C ASP A 29 10.79 -20.80 6.14
N PRO A 30 11.73 -20.28 6.94
CA PRO A 30 12.57 -19.14 6.57
C PRO A 30 13.59 -19.47 5.46
N ALA A 31 13.82 -20.75 5.15
CA ALA A 31 14.71 -21.17 4.07
C ALA A 31 14.00 -21.19 2.69
N ARG A 32 12.66 -21.14 2.67
CA ARG A 32 11.86 -21.12 1.45
C ARG A 32 11.18 -19.77 1.27
N ARG A 33 11.46 -19.10 0.15
CA ARG A 33 10.71 -17.89 -0.23
C ARG A 33 9.25 -18.25 -0.47
N THR A 34 8.35 -17.33 -0.13
CA THR A 34 6.92 -17.43 -0.46
C THR A 34 6.73 -17.68 -1.96
N ARG A 35 5.61 -18.30 -2.36
CA ARG A 35 5.24 -18.48 -3.78
C ARG A 35 5.20 -17.15 -4.55
N HIS A 36 5.07 -16.04 -3.85
CA HIS A 36 5.03 -14.69 -4.41
C HIS A 36 6.41 -14.00 -4.28
N TYR A 37 7.22 -14.11 -5.33
CA TYR A 37 8.57 -13.53 -5.43
C TYR A 37 8.63 -11.98 -5.40
N THR A 38 7.51 -11.32 -5.12
CA THR A 38 7.29 -9.87 -5.23
C THR A 38 7.66 -9.10 -3.96
N SER A 39 8.27 -9.70 -2.95
CA SER A 39 8.83 -8.99 -1.78
C SER A 39 10.32 -9.24 -1.62
N SER A 40 11.01 -8.22 -1.08
CA SER A 40 12.41 -8.30 -0.67
C SER A 40 12.64 -9.11 0.61
N GLN A 41 11.60 -9.35 1.42
CA GLN A 41 11.74 -10.15 2.64
C GLN A 41 11.86 -11.65 2.32
N LEU A 42 12.56 -12.37 3.18
CA LEU A 42 12.45 -13.82 3.25
C LEU A 42 11.18 -14.12 4.06
N GLY A 43 10.09 -14.50 3.39
CA GLY A 43 8.80 -14.71 4.05
C GLY A 43 8.56 -16.16 4.47
N SER A 44 7.69 -16.32 5.47
CA SER A 44 7.05 -17.58 5.86
C SER A 44 6.03 -17.99 4.79
N ARG A 45 5.92 -19.29 4.49
CA ARG A 45 4.88 -19.80 3.59
C ARG A 45 3.54 -19.74 4.32
N ARG A 46 2.74 -18.72 4.05
CA ARG A 46 1.37 -18.59 4.55
C ARG A 46 0.41 -18.29 3.41
N ASP A 47 0.09 -19.32 2.62
CA ASP A 47 -0.98 -19.24 1.63
C ASP A 47 -2.34 -18.91 2.31
N SER A 48 -2.50 -19.16 3.63
CA SER A 48 -3.71 -18.89 4.43
C SER A 48 -4.01 -17.41 4.68
N LEU A 49 -3.02 -16.52 4.58
CA LEU A 49 -3.22 -15.08 4.78
C LEU A 49 -3.90 -14.41 3.57
N ASP A 50 -3.88 -15.03 2.39
CA ASP A 50 -4.63 -14.50 1.25
C ASP A 50 -6.04 -15.10 1.19
N ALA A 51 -7.03 -14.23 1.15
CA ALA A 51 -8.39 -14.60 0.79
C ALA A 51 -8.38 -15.03 -0.69
N THR A 52 -8.59 -16.33 -0.96
CA THR A 52 -8.33 -16.98 -2.26
C THR A 52 -9.34 -16.67 -3.37
N ASN A 53 -10.21 -15.70 -3.14
CA ASN A 53 -11.46 -15.57 -3.89
C ASN A 53 -11.67 -14.19 -4.49
N HIS A 54 -10.57 -13.62 -4.97
CA HIS A 54 -10.58 -12.34 -5.65
C HIS A 54 -9.63 -12.38 -6.86
N TRP A 55 -10.11 -11.94 -8.03
CA TRP A 55 -9.36 -12.00 -9.29
C TRP A 55 -8.67 -10.70 -9.67
N LEU A 56 -8.69 -9.71 -8.77
CA LEU A 56 -8.04 -8.41 -8.94
C LEU A 56 -8.49 -7.70 -10.22
N GLN A 57 -9.78 -7.84 -10.56
CA GLN A 57 -10.36 -7.14 -11.68
C GLN A 57 -10.82 -5.77 -11.19
N ASN A 58 -10.42 -4.69 -11.87
CA ASN A 58 -10.77 -3.32 -11.48
C ASN A 58 -11.52 -2.61 -12.62
N ILE A 59 -12.50 -1.80 -12.24
CA ILE A 59 -13.18 -0.85 -13.12
C ILE A 59 -12.96 0.56 -12.55
N VAL A 60 -12.36 1.41 -13.38
CA VAL A 60 -12.15 2.83 -13.07
C VAL A 60 -13.21 3.67 -13.80
N ILE A 61 -13.83 4.61 -13.07
CA ILE A 61 -14.84 5.54 -13.58
C ILE A 61 -14.48 6.99 -13.25
N GLY A 62 -15.02 7.96 -13.99
CA GLY A 62 -14.76 9.38 -13.76
C GLY A 62 -13.37 9.83 -14.20
N GLY A 63 -12.84 10.85 -13.53
CA GLY A 63 -11.52 11.44 -13.83
C GLY A 63 -11.52 12.36 -15.05
N LEU A 64 -10.32 12.79 -15.44
CA LEU A 64 -10.10 13.56 -16.66
C LEU A 64 -10.11 12.68 -17.91
N THR A 65 -10.68 13.20 -19.00
CA THR A 65 -10.51 12.64 -20.35
C THR A 65 -9.08 12.89 -20.86
N PRO A 66 -8.62 12.22 -21.93
CA PRO A 66 -7.32 12.52 -22.56
C PRO A 66 -7.18 14.00 -22.97
N ALA A 67 -8.28 14.66 -23.33
CA ALA A 67 -8.32 16.09 -23.66
C ALA A 67 -8.21 17.00 -22.41
N GLY A 68 -8.55 16.48 -21.22
CA GLY A 68 -8.52 17.22 -19.95
C GLY A 68 -9.89 17.77 -19.53
N ASP A 69 -10.98 17.28 -20.11
CA ASP A 69 -12.34 17.55 -19.66
C ASP A 69 -12.75 16.57 -18.56
N ASP A 70 -13.83 16.85 -17.83
CA ASP A 70 -14.40 15.87 -16.90
C ASP A 70 -14.97 14.67 -17.66
N GLY A 71 -14.65 13.46 -17.20
CA GLY A 71 -15.03 12.19 -17.79
C GLY A 71 -16.33 11.61 -17.20
N THR A 72 -17.02 12.32 -16.31
CA THR A 72 -18.29 11.88 -15.73
C THR A 72 -19.36 11.78 -16.81
N ASN A 73 -20.06 10.65 -16.86
CA ASN A 73 -21.09 10.40 -17.85
C ASN A 73 -22.16 9.45 -17.28
N PRO A 74 -23.28 9.19 -17.99
CA PRO A 74 -24.35 8.34 -17.48
C PRO A 74 -23.90 6.93 -17.05
N LEU A 75 -22.86 6.37 -17.67
CA LEU A 75 -22.33 5.05 -17.31
C LEU A 75 -21.68 5.05 -15.92
N THR A 76 -21.02 6.16 -15.55
CA THR A 76 -20.44 6.37 -14.21
C THR A 76 -21.52 6.19 -13.13
N HIS A 77 -22.66 6.86 -13.30
CA HIS A 77 -23.78 6.76 -12.35
C HIS A 77 -24.43 5.38 -12.36
N LEU A 78 -24.62 4.76 -13.52
CA LEU A 78 -25.17 3.41 -13.62
C LEU A 78 -24.30 2.35 -12.93
N LEU A 79 -22.97 2.50 -12.98
CA LEU A 79 -22.04 1.62 -12.26
C LEU A 79 -22.15 1.82 -10.74
N LEU A 80 -22.10 3.07 -10.26
CA LEU A 80 -22.29 3.38 -8.83
C LEU A 80 -23.60 2.79 -8.28
N ASP A 81 -24.68 2.95 -9.03
CA ASP A 81 -26.00 2.41 -8.69
C ASP A 81 -26.02 0.89 -8.62
N SER A 82 -25.29 0.24 -9.54
CA SER A 82 -25.16 -1.20 -9.56
C SER A 82 -24.47 -1.73 -8.31
N TYR A 83 -23.36 -1.10 -7.88
CA TYR A 83 -22.66 -1.48 -6.66
C TYR A 83 -23.51 -1.26 -5.41
N ARG A 84 -24.24 -0.14 -5.36
CA ARG A 84 -25.14 0.14 -4.24
C ARG A 84 -26.27 -0.88 -4.10
N ARG A 85 -26.81 -1.37 -5.22
CA ARG A 85 -27.92 -2.36 -5.22
C ARG A 85 -27.47 -3.78 -4.95
N ASN A 86 -26.34 -4.19 -5.53
CA ASN A 86 -25.94 -5.60 -5.57
C ASN A 86 -24.86 -5.96 -4.55
N GLU A 87 -24.33 -5.00 -3.80
CA GLU A 87 -23.44 -5.28 -2.67
C GLU A 87 -22.21 -6.15 -3.05
N MET A 88 -21.67 -5.89 -4.24
CA MET A 88 -20.64 -6.72 -4.86
C MET A 88 -19.26 -6.47 -4.24
N THR A 89 -18.41 -7.49 -4.25
CA THR A 89 -16.97 -7.37 -3.94
C THR A 89 -16.11 -7.32 -5.20
N ASN A 90 -16.63 -7.84 -6.33
CA ASN A 90 -15.97 -7.83 -7.64
C ASN A 90 -16.87 -7.22 -8.74
N PRO A 91 -16.29 -6.63 -9.81
CA PRO A 91 -14.91 -6.16 -9.84
C PRO A 91 -14.68 -5.11 -8.74
N LEU A 92 -13.44 -4.68 -8.52
CA LEU A 92 -13.17 -3.51 -7.71
C LEU A 92 -13.65 -2.28 -8.43
N LEU A 93 -14.29 -1.36 -7.71
CA LEU A 93 -14.68 -0.07 -8.25
C LEU A 93 -13.72 1.01 -7.75
N THR A 94 -13.23 1.81 -8.70
CA THR A 94 -12.38 2.97 -8.43
C THR A 94 -13.00 4.18 -9.12
N VAL A 95 -13.06 5.30 -8.43
CA VAL A 95 -13.43 6.59 -9.00
C VAL A 95 -12.20 7.49 -9.05
N ARG A 96 -11.94 8.03 -10.23
CA ARG A 96 -11.00 9.13 -10.40
C ARG A 96 -11.72 10.45 -10.20
N VAL A 97 -11.09 11.35 -9.47
CA VAL A 97 -11.60 12.68 -9.14
C VAL A 97 -10.51 13.72 -9.41
N HIS A 98 -10.93 14.94 -9.69
CA HIS A 98 -10.08 16.11 -9.90
C HIS A 98 -10.76 17.34 -9.30
N GLN A 99 -10.08 18.49 -9.27
CA GLN A 99 -10.61 19.70 -8.62
C GLN A 99 -11.97 20.17 -9.15
N ARG A 100 -12.26 19.84 -10.41
CA ARG A 100 -13.49 20.22 -11.13
C ARG A 100 -14.53 19.09 -11.21
N SER A 101 -14.34 17.98 -10.49
CA SER A 101 -15.30 16.88 -10.53
C SER A 101 -16.68 17.35 -10.00
N PRO A 102 -17.79 16.95 -10.65
CA PRO A 102 -19.13 17.40 -10.27
C PRO A 102 -19.52 17.01 -8.84
N ASP A 103 -20.17 17.92 -8.13
CA ASP A 103 -20.66 17.68 -6.76
C ASP A 103 -21.62 16.49 -6.69
N GLU A 104 -22.44 16.32 -7.73
CA GLU A 104 -23.35 15.17 -7.86
C GLU A 104 -22.59 13.84 -7.88
N LEU A 105 -21.44 13.78 -8.57
CA LEU A 105 -20.60 12.57 -8.58
C LEU A 105 -20.07 12.28 -7.18
N LEU A 106 -19.49 13.28 -6.51
CA LEU A 106 -18.92 13.11 -5.17
C LEU A 106 -19.97 12.64 -4.16
N ARG A 107 -21.16 13.28 -4.17
CA ARG A 107 -22.28 12.87 -3.32
C ARG A 107 -22.72 11.44 -3.64
N ARG A 108 -22.81 11.07 -4.92
CA ARG A 108 -23.20 9.70 -5.30
C ARG A 108 -22.17 8.66 -4.84
N VAL A 109 -20.88 8.95 -4.97
CA VAL A 109 -19.78 8.11 -4.45
C VAL A 109 -19.93 7.89 -2.95
N CYS A 110 -20.18 8.95 -2.18
CA CYS A 110 -20.36 8.86 -0.73
C CYS A 110 -21.60 8.03 -0.34
N GLU A 111 -22.71 8.14 -1.07
CA GLU A 111 -23.88 7.27 -0.86
C GLU A 111 -23.59 5.78 -1.12
N VAL A 112 -22.75 5.46 -2.11
CA VAL A 112 -22.30 4.08 -2.34
C VAL A 112 -21.42 3.58 -1.18
N LEU A 113 -20.46 4.41 -0.73
CA LEU A 113 -19.57 4.08 0.37
C LEU A 113 -20.33 3.83 1.69
N LYS A 114 -21.34 4.65 1.98
CA LYS A 114 -22.26 4.49 3.12
C LYS A 114 -22.99 3.16 3.08
N ALA A 115 -23.42 2.74 1.89
CA ALA A 115 -24.16 1.51 1.68
C ALA A 115 -23.27 0.26 1.65
N GLY A 116 -21.95 0.39 1.44
CA GLY A 116 -21.10 -0.77 1.20
C GLY A 116 -19.61 -0.57 1.41
N GLY A 117 -19.15 -0.84 2.63
CA GLY A 117 -17.98 -1.68 2.96
C GLY A 117 -16.59 -1.34 2.38
N GLY A 118 -16.41 -0.21 1.69
CA GLY A 118 -15.09 0.25 1.22
C GLY A 118 -14.91 0.50 -0.28
N MET A 119 -15.98 0.60 -1.08
CA MET A 119 -15.90 0.97 -2.50
C MET A 119 -16.84 2.12 -2.87
N PRO A 120 -16.46 2.98 -3.84
CA PRO A 120 -15.24 2.91 -4.64
C PRO A 120 -13.96 3.41 -3.92
N ALA A 121 -12.79 2.98 -4.39
CA ALA A 121 -11.52 3.65 -4.08
C ALA A 121 -11.47 5.01 -4.78
N ILE A 122 -10.78 6.00 -4.20
CA ILE A 122 -10.78 7.38 -4.70
C ILE A 122 -9.37 7.75 -5.13
N PHE A 123 -9.20 8.09 -6.41
CA PHE A 123 -7.92 8.49 -6.98
C PHE A 123 -7.96 9.96 -7.39
N ASN A 124 -6.90 10.69 -7.05
CA ASN A 124 -6.78 12.12 -7.35
C ASN A 124 -5.89 12.35 -8.57
N ASP A 125 -6.50 12.81 -9.65
CA ASP A 125 -5.80 13.13 -10.90
C ASP A 125 -4.79 14.28 -10.70
N GLU A 126 -5.01 15.20 -9.77
CA GLU A 126 -4.09 16.32 -9.51
C GLU A 126 -2.73 15.86 -8.98
N ALA A 127 -2.68 14.67 -8.35
CA ALA A 127 -1.43 14.08 -7.87
C ALA A 127 -0.86 13.06 -8.88
N LEU A 128 -1.73 12.19 -9.42
CA LEU A 128 -1.30 11.04 -10.22
C LEU A 128 -0.94 11.42 -11.66
N VAL A 129 -1.67 12.34 -12.30
CA VAL A 129 -1.35 12.76 -13.68
C VAL A 129 0.04 13.42 -13.74
N PRO A 130 0.39 14.41 -12.87
CA PRO A 130 1.73 14.97 -12.87
C PRO A 130 2.83 13.95 -12.53
N ALA A 131 2.54 12.97 -11.66
CA ALA A 131 3.49 11.91 -11.34
C ALA A 131 3.81 11.03 -12.56
N LEU A 132 2.79 10.66 -13.34
CA LEU A 132 2.97 9.92 -14.60
C LEU A 132 3.71 10.75 -15.65
N GLU A 133 3.41 12.05 -15.77
CA GLU A 133 4.15 12.95 -16.67
C GLU A 133 5.64 13.02 -16.31
N ARG A 134 5.99 13.11 -15.01
CA ARG A 134 7.38 13.06 -14.53
C ARG A 134 8.08 11.74 -14.82
N LEU A 135 7.36 10.63 -14.87
CA LEU A 135 7.88 9.33 -15.32
C LEU A 135 8.17 9.29 -16.84
N GLY A 136 7.72 10.31 -17.58
CA GLY A 136 7.84 10.42 -19.03
C GLY A 136 6.67 9.83 -19.80
N ILE A 137 5.51 9.64 -19.16
CA ILE A 137 4.27 9.27 -19.85
C ILE A 137 3.66 10.52 -20.50
N PRO A 138 3.29 10.50 -21.80
CA PRO A 138 2.66 11.65 -22.44
C PRO A 138 1.38 12.07 -21.71
N ARG A 139 1.14 13.37 -21.60
CA ARG A 139 -0.01 13.96 -20.88
C ARG A 139 -1.35 13.29 -21.19
N SER A 140 -1.64 13.06 -22.47
CA SER A 140 -2.91 12.44 -22.90
C SER A 140 -3.05 11.01 -22.39
N ASP A 141 -1.96 10.24 -22.39
CA ASP A 141 -1.92 8.88 -21.83
C ASP A 141 -1.98 8.93 -20.30
N ALA A 142 -1.25 9.87 -19.67
CA ALA A 142 -1.25 10.06 -18.23
C ALA A 142 -2.64 10.43 -17.69
N ARG A 143 -3.45 11.19 -18.43
CA ARG A 143 -4.86 11.46 -18.12
C ARG A 143 -5.79 10.28 -18.41
N ASP A 144 -5.37 9.32 -19.21
CA ASP A 144 -6.14 8.12 -19.59
C ASP A 144 -5.82 6.91 -18.69
N TYR A 145 -5.20 7.15 -17.52
CA TYR A 145 -4.71 6.08 -16.67
C TYR A 145 -5.83 5.26 -16.03
N THR A 146 -5.48 4.02 -15.70
CA THR A 146 -6.26 3.09 -14.86
C THR A 146 -5.31 2.48 -13.82
N ASN A 147 -5.73 1.40 -13.15
CA ASN A 147 -4.83 0.57 -12.36
C ASN A 147 -4.90 -0.91 -12.75
N ASP A 148 -3.81 -1.62 -12.46
CA ASP A 148 -3.77 -3.07 -12.42
C ASP A 148 -4.19 -3.52 -11.02
N GLY A 149 -5.11 -4.47 -10.91
CA GLY A 149 -5.48 -5.06 -9.63
C GLY A 149 -5.98 -4.09 -8.56
N CYS A 150 -5.12 -3.85 -7.57
CA CYS A 150 -5.48 -3.17 -6.33
C CYS A 150 -5.56 -1.67 -6.52
N TRP A 151 -4.43 -1.06 -6.90
CA TRP A 151 -4.28 0.39 -7.06
C TRP A 151 -3.09 0.81 -7.93
N GLU A 152 -2.31 -0.15 -8.43
CA GLU A 152 -1.07 0.09 -9.16
C GLU A 152 -1.33 0.77 -10.50
N VAL A 153 -0.93 2.03 -10.63
CA VAL A 153 -1.33 2.86 -11.78
C VAL A 153 -0.62 2.41 -13.07
N ILE A 154 -1.41 2.23 -14.14
CA ILE A 154 -0.95 1.83 -15.48
C ILE A 154 -1.69 2.59 -16.58
N ILE A 155 -1.19 2.51 -17.82
CA ILE A 155 -1.91 3.01 -18.99
C ILE A 155 -2.65 1.83 -19.66
N PRO A 156 -4.00 1.87 -19.74
CA PRO A 156 -4.80 0.73 -20.17
C PRO A 156 -4.47 0.31 -21.60
N GLY A 157 -4.21 -0.97 -21.81
CA GLY A 157 -3.91 -1.51 -23.14
C GLY A 157 -2.58 -1.03 -23.74
N ARG A 158 -1.72 -0.35 -22.97
CA ARG A 158 -0.42 0.16 -23.44
C ARG A 158 0.78 -0.26 -22.58
N THR A 159 0.55 -0.83 -21.40
CA THR A 159 1.58 -1.10 -20.39
C THR A 159 1.79 -2.60 -20.13
N ASP A 160 3.04 -3.06 -20.25
CA ASP A 160 3.54 -4.29 -19.62
C ASP A 160 4.02 -3.97 -18.20
N PHE A 161 3.25 -4.39 -17.20
CA PHE A 161 3.47 -4.04 -15.78
C PHE A 161 3.88 -5.25 -14.95
N CYS A 162 4.86 -5.04 -14.07
CA CYS A 162 5.24 -5.91 -12.97
C CYS A 162 5.67 -5.04 -11.77
N PHE A 163 5.89 -5.61 -10.59
CA PHE A 163 6.40 -4.86 -9.45
C PHE A 163 7.24 -5.71 -8.48
N GLN A 164 7.99 -5.03 -7.63
CA GLN A 164 8.67 -5.58 -6.45
C GLN A 164 8.43 -4.67 -5.25
N ARG A 165 8.11 -5.29 -4.11
CA ARG A 165 8.05 -4.65 -2.80
C ARG A 165 9.42 -4.68 -2.12
N LEU A 166 9.81 -3.56 -1.54
CA LEU A 166 11.11 -3.29 -0.93
C LEU A 166 10.92 -2.86 0.52
N SER A 167 11.39 -3.67 1.46
CA SER A 167 11.21 -3.43 2.89
C SER A 167 12.15 -2.34 3.36
N VAL A 168 11.62 -1.14 3.56
CA VAL A 168 12.40 -0.05 4.17
C VAL A 168 12.63 -0.32 5.65
N MET A 169 11.74 -1.07 6.31
CA MET A 169 11.97 -1.53 7.69
C MET A 169 13.16 -2.49 7.80
N LEU A 170 13.34 -3.42 6.86
CA LEU A 170 14.55 -4.27 6.85
C LEU A 170 15.82 -3.44 6.64
N CYS A 171 15.79 -2.42 5.80
CA CYS A 171 16.94 -1.52 5.64
C CYS A 171 17.33 -0.87 6.98
N LEU A 172 16.35 -0.44 7.76
CA LEU A 172 16.61 0.13 9.10
C LEU A 172 17.08 -0.93 10.09
N GLU A 173 16.47 -2.11 10.11
CA GLU A 173 16.91 -3.23 10.95
C GLU A 173 18.36 -3.59 10.67
N TRP A 174 18.74 -3.71 9.40
CA TRP A 174 20.10 -4.02 8.99
C TRP A 174 21.08 -2.92 9.36
N ALA A 175 20.71 -1.64 9.22
CA ALA A 175 21.53 -0.52 9.68
C ALA A 175 21.78 -0.58 11.19
N LEU A 176 20.77 -0.99 11.97
CA LEU A 176 20.83 -1.16 13.42
C LEU A 176 21.32 -2.55 13.87
N ASN A 177 21.74 -3.42 12.95
CA ASN A 177 22.17 -4.78 13.27
C ASN A 177 23.27 -5.29 12.34
N ARG A 178 24.14 -4.39 11.85
CA ARG A 178 25.35 -4.75 11.08
C ARG A 178 25.05 -5.63 9.85
N GLY A 179 23.94 -5.36 9.17
CA GLY A 179 23.52 -6.13 7.99
C GLY A 179 22.85 -7.46 8.30
N ARG A 180 22.56 -7.78 9.57
CA ARG A 180 22.00 -9.07 9.97
C ARG A 180 20.52 -8.95 10.28
N SER A 181 19.75 -9.99 9.91
CA SER A 181 18.38 -10.12 10.40
C SER A 181 18.40 -10.34 11.91
N ARG A 182 17.54 -9.63 12.65
CA ARG A 182 17.35 -9.82 14.09
C ARG A 182 16.64 -11.14 14.40
N LEU A 183 15.74 -11.58 13.52
CA LEU A 183 15.00 -12.84 13.70
C LEU A 183 15.86 -14.06 13.39
N TYR A 184 16.59 -14.05 12.27
CA TYR A 184 17.31 -15.23 11.79
C TYR A 184 18.80 -15.21 12.13
N GLY A 185 19.32 -14.06 12.56
CA GLY A 185 20.73 -13.86 12.79
C GLY A 185 21.59 -13.96 11.52
N THR A 186 21.03 -14.11 10.31
CA THR A 186 21.79 -14.29 9.06
C THR A 186 22.21 -12.94 8.45
N PRO A 187 23.39 -12.83 7.81
CA PRO A 187 23.78 -11.63 7.08
C PRO A 187 22.99 -11.50 5.77
N GLN A 188 22.22 -10.41 5.63
CA GLN A 188 21.34 -10.14 4.49
C GLN A 188 21.55 -8.75 3.87
N GLY A 189 21.97 -7.79 4.68
CA GLY A 189 22.40 -6.44 4.30
C GLY A 189 23.92 -6.23 4.40
N LEU A 190 24.35 -4.99 4.26
CA LEU A 190 25.75 -4.56 4.40
C LEU A 190 26.16 -4.47 5.88
N ASP A 191 27.41 -4.78 6.24
CA ASP A 191 27.95 -4.38 7.55
C ASP A 191 28.33 -2.90 7.50
N THR A 192 27.45 -2.03 8.00
CA THR A 192 27.63 -0.57 8.06
C THR A 192 28.30 -0.10 9.36
N GLY A 193 28.96 -1.01 10.08
CA GLY A 193 29.59 -0.72 11.38
C GLY A 193 28.65 -0.92 12.57
N ASP A 194 29.21 -0.89 13.78
CA ASP A 194 28.45 -1.14 15.00
C ASP A 194 27.58 0.08 15.37
N PRO A 195 26.24 -0.04 15.35
CA PRO A 195 25.33 1.08 15.59
C PRO A 195 25.41 1.64 17.01
N ARG A 196 25.92 0.85 17.97
CA ARG A 196 26.11 1.28 19.37
C ARG A 196 27.11 2.44 19.48
N GLY A 197 27.99 2.59 18.48
CA GLY A 197 28.97 3.66 18.39
C GLY A 197 28.55 4.85 17.52
N PHE A 198 27.33 4.89 16.97
CA PHE A 198 26.90 5.99 16.10
C PHE A 198 26.75 7.31 16.89
N PRO A 199 27.50 8.38 16.54
CA PRO A 199 27.54 9.60 17.34
C PRO A 199 26.40 10.59 17.01
N SER A 200 25.69 10.40 15.90
CA SER A 200 24.59 11.29 15.48
C SER A 200 23.53 10.57 14.65
N PHE A 201 22.34 11.18 14.55
CA PHE A 201 21.27 10.70 13.67
C PHE A 201 21.72 10.58 12.21
N GLY A 202 22.61 11.47 11.75
CA GLY A 202 23.17 11.40 10.39
C GLY A 202 23.88 10.06 10.12
N HIS A 203 24.57 9.48 11.11
CA HIS A 203 25.22 8.18 10.93
C HIS A 203 24.20 7.03 10.82
N VAL A 204 23.07 7.12 11.55
CA VAL A 204 21.96 6.18 11.38
C VAL A 204 21.35 6.31 9.98
N TRP A 205 21.14 7.56 9.53
CA TRP A 205 20.60 7.86 8.20
C TRP A 205 21.50 7.34 7.09
N ASP A 206 22.81 7.57 7.18
CA ASP A 206 23.79 7.11 6.19
C ASP A 206 23.84 5.57 6.12
N ALA A 207 23.82 4.90 7.27
CA ALA A 207 23.74 3.43 7.33
C ALA A 207 22.44 2.92 6.70
N PHE A 208 21.29 3.52 7.03
CA PHE A 208 19.99 3.20 6.42
C PHE A 208 19.99 3.41 4.90
N ALA A 209 20.51 4.55 4.44
CA ALA A 209 20.62 4.88 3.02
C ALA A 209 21.51 3.89 2.26
N ALA A 210 22.62 3.45 2.85
CA ALA A 210 23.49 2.44 2.26
C ALA A 210 22.79 1.08 2.10
N GLN A 211 21.97 0.66 3.08
CA GLN A 211 21.17 -0.57 2.97
C GLN A 211 20.13 -0.47 1.85
N LEU A 212 19.41 0.66 1.79
CA LEU A 212 18.40 0.91 0.76
C LEU A 212 19.03 0.93 -0.64
N ASP A 213 20.19 1.58 -0.77
CA ASP A 213 20.93 1.64 -2.01
C ASP A 213 21.31 0.25 -2.53
N ALA A 214 21.89 -0.59 -1.67
CA ALA A 214 22.27 -1.94 -2.03
C ALA A 214 21.06 -2.82 -2.41
N MET A 215 19.93 -2.64 -1.72
CA MET A 215 18.68 -3.34 -2.01
C MET A 215 18.14 -2.94 -3.40
N VAL A 216 18.02 -1.64 -3.67
CA VAL A 216 17.52 -1.11 -4.95
C VAL A 216 18.44 -1.51 -6.10
N ALA A 217 19.76 -1.35 -5.95
CA ALA A 217 20.74 -1.73 -6.97
C ALA A 217 20.59 -3.20 -7.40
N ARG A 218 20.42 -4.10 -6.43
CA ARG A 218 20.25 -5.54 -6.66
C ARG A 218 18.97 -5.85 -7.43
N VAL A 219 17.86 -5.19 -7.06
CA VAL A 219 16.57 -5.42 -7.70
C VAL A 219 16.54 -4.86 -9.11
N VAL A 220 16.98 -3.62 -9.33
CA VAL A 220 17.05 -3.01 -10.67
C VAL A 220 17.87 -3.87 -11.62
N ARG A 221 19.07 -4.29 -11.20
CA ARG A 221 19.93 -5.17 -12.01
C ARG A 221 19.22 -6.48 -12.38
N ARG A 222 18.64 -7.16 -11.38
CA ARG A 222 17.90 -8.40 -11.61
C ARG A 222 16.76 -8.21 -12.61
N VAL A 223 15.99 -7.13 -12.49
CA VAL A 223 14.86 -6.85 -13.39
C VAL A 223 15.37 -6.67 -14.81
N VAL A 224 16.38 -5.82 -15.01
CA VAL A 224 16.96 -5.56 -16.35
C VAL A 224 17.47 -6.86 -16.99
N ASP A 225 18.18 -7.69 -16.22
CA ASP A 225 18.74 -8.96 -16.70
C ASP A 225 17.66 -10.00 -17.06
N THR A 226 16.47 -9.92 -16.45
CA THR A 226 15.47 -10.99 -16.53
C THR A 226 14.14 -10.60 -17.19
N VAL A 227 13.87 -9.32 -17.45
CA VAL A 227 12.56 -8.83 -17.93
C VAL A 227 12.08 -9.52 -19.21
N ASN A 228 13.00 -9.90 -20.11
CA ASN A 228 12.66 -10.58 -21.36
C ASN A 228 12.67 -12.11 -21.27
N VAL A 229 13.18 -12.68 -20.16
CA VAL A 229 13.29 -14.15 -20.00
C VAL A 229 11.92 -14.80 -19.99
N ARG A 230 10.89 -14.12 -19.48
CA ARG A 230 9.50 -14.59 -19.48
C ARG A 230 9.03 -15.06 -20.86
N ASN A 231 9.42 -14.35 -21.93
CA ASN A 231 9.05 -14.70 -23.30
C ASN A 231 9.59 -16.07 -23.75
N THR A 232 10.68 -16.55 -23.16
CA THR A 232 11.27 -17.86 -23.50
C THR A 232 10.48 -19.04 -22.94
N ILE A 233 9.63 -18.79 -21.95
CA ILE A 233 8.86 -19.82 -21.24
C ILE A 233 7.36 -19.67 -21.51
N ALA A 234 6.83 -18.44 -21.43
CA ALA A 234 5.40 -18.16 -21.46
C ALA A 234 5.09 -16.84 -22.19
N PRO A 235 5.22 -16.79 -23.52
CA PRO A 235 4.70 -15.67 -24.31
C PRO A 235 3.17 -15.60 -24.22
N VAL A 236 2.59 -14.42 -24.43
CA VAL A 236 1.15 -14.16 -24.23
C VAL A 236 0.49 -13.56 -25.48
N PRO A 237 0.45 -14.31 -26.60
CA PRO A 237 0.04 -13.77 -27.90
C PRO A 237 -1.37 -13.17 -27.92
N LEU A 238 -2.31 -13.73 -27.16
CA LEU A 238 -3.68 -13.19 -27.06
C LEU A 238 -3.70 -11.80 -26.40
N LEU A 239 -2.96 -11.63 -25.30
CA LEU A 239 -2.89 -10.34 -24.60
C LEU A 239 -2.09 -9.33 -25.43
N SER A 240 -1.00 -9.78 -26.06
CA SER A 240 -0.19 -8.97 -26.98
C SER A 240 -1.00 -8.44 -28.16
N ALA A 241 -1.98 -9.20 -28.67
CA ALA A 241 -2.86 -8.72 -29.75
C ALA A 241 -3.78 -7.55 -29.32
N LEU A 242 -3.99 -7.35 -28.02
CA LEU A 242 -4.80 -6.28 -27.43
C LEU A 242 -3.95 -5.15 -26.83
N MET A 243 -2.65 -5.16 -27.06
CA MET A 243 -1.68 -4.24 -26.47
C MET A 243 -1.07 -3.34 -27.54
N ASP A 244 -1.21 -2.02 -27.37
CA ASP A 244 -0.59 -1.03 -28.23
C ASP A 244 0.93 -1.26 -28.29
N GLY A 245 1.47 -1.22 -29.50
CA GLY A 245 2.90 -1.43 -29.78
C GLY A 245 3.26 -2.86 -30.19
N ALA A 246 2.60 -3.90 -29.66
CA ALA A 246 3.05 -5.28 -29.81
C ALA A 246 2.94 -5.77 -31.25
N VAL A 247 1.80 -5.50 -31.90
CA VAL A 247 1.58 -5.82 -33.32
C VAL A 247 2.52 -5.02 -34.22
N ALA A 248 2.66 -3.71 -33.97
CA ALA A 248 3.51 -2.82 -34.77
C ALA A 248 5.00 -3.20 -34.69
N SER A 249 5.47 -3.57 -33.50
CA SER A 249 6.85 -4.02 -33.25
C SER A 249 7.10 -5.48 -33.61
N ARG A 250 6.03 -6.26 -33.90
CA ARG A 250 6.05 -7.71 -34.12
C ARG A 250 6.72 -8.46 -32.95
N ARG A 251 6.50 -7.98 -31.73
CA ARG A 251 7.05 -8.56 -30.50
C ARG A 251 5.91 -8.81 -29.51
N ASP A 252 6.00 -9.94 -28.83
CA ASP A 252 5.11 -10.21 -27.69
C ASP A 252 5.33 -9.16 -26.60
N MET A 253 4.29 -8.86 -25.83
CA MET A 253 4.35 -7.98 -24.67
C MET A 253 5.50 -8.35 -23.73
N THR A 254 5.70 -9.65 -23.46
CA THR A 254 6.76 -10.15 -22.57
C THR A 254 8.17 -10.02 -23.17
N ALA A 255 8.28 -9.75 -24.47
CA ALA A 255 9.53 -9.45 -25.18
C ALA A 255 9.71 -7.96 -25.49
N GLY A 256 8.92 -7.09 -24.89
CA GLY A 256 9.02 -5.63 -25.03
C GLY A 256 8.18 -5.09 -26.17
N GLY A 257 7.08 -5.77 -26.49
CA GLY A 257 6.14 -5.34 -27.50
C GLY A 257 5.24 -4.18 -27.06
N ALA A 258 4.92 -4.07 -25.76
CA ALA A 258 4.05 -3.00 -25.27
C ALA A 258 4.67 -1.60 -25.44
N ARG A 259 3.82 -0.59 -25.69
CA ARG A 259 4.22 0.81 -25.81
C ARG A 259 4.95 1.32 -24.57
N PHE A 260 4.49 0.95 -23.39
CA PHE A 260 5.13 1.23 -22.12
C PHE A 260 5.50 -0.07 -21.42
N ARG A 261 6.63 -0.05 -20.74
CA ARG A 261 7.07 -1.14 -19.88
C ARG A 261 7.47 -0.56 -18.53
N THR A 262 6.76 -0.97 -17.49
CA THR A 262 6.95 -0.45 -16.15
C THR A 262 7.20 -1.59 -15.16
N PHE A 263 8.11 -1.35 -14.22
CA PHE A 263 8.38 -2.24 -13.12
C PHE A 263 8.30 -1.45 -11.80
N GLY A 264 7.16 -1.55 -11.11
CA GLY A 264 6.88 -0.81 -9.89
C GLY A 264 7.88 -1.14 -8.76
N MET A 265 8.45 -0.11 -8.14
CA MET A 265 9.29 -0.21 -6.96
C MET A 265 8.49 0.28 -5.76
N LEU A 266 7.95 -0.65 -4.97
CA LEU A 266 7.00 -0.33 -3.90
C LEU A 266 7.70 -0.40 -2.53
N ALA A 267 7.81 0.71 -1.83
CA ALA A 267 8.30 0.70 -0.45
C ALA A 267 7.24 0.08 0.48
N GLU A 268 7.59 -0.96 1.22
CA GLU A 268 6.71 -1.58 2.22
C GLU A 268 7.16 -1.22 3.64
N GLY A 269 6.20 -1.04 4.56
CA GLY A 269 6.48 -0.67 5.95
C GLY A 269 6.92 0.78 6.14
N ALA A 270 6.61 1.67 5.19
CA ALA A 270 7.06 3.07 5.21
C ALA A 270 6.68 3.82 6.49
N ALA A 271 5.42 3.73 6.95
CA ALA A 271 4.98 4.44 8.16
C ALA A 271 5.80 4.06 9.41
N HIS A 272 6.08 2.76 9.58
CA HIS A 272 6.91 2.29 10.70
C HIS A 272 8.37 2.71 10.57
N ALA A 273 8.90 2.80 9.35
CA ALA A 273 10.26 3.29 9.12
C ALA A 273 10.36 4.79 9.46
N ILE A 274 9.37 5.58 9.05
CA ILE A 274 9.25 6.99 9.43
C ILE A 274 9.20 7.12 10.95
N ASP A 275 8.25 6.46 11.61
CA ASP A 275 8.08 6.55 13.06
C ASP A 275 9.31 6.06 13.84
N SER A 276 10.05 5.09 13.29
CA SER A 276 11.28 4.57 13.90
C SER A 276 12.43 5.57 13.77
N LEU A 277 12.61 6.17 12.59
CA LEU A 277 13.61 7.21 12.35
C LEU A 277 13.32 8.46 13.19
N VAL A 278 12.05 8.83 13.31
CA VAL A 278 11.57 9.92 14.18
C VAL A 278 11.88 9.63 15.65
N ALA A 279 11.59 8.41 16.13
CA ALA A 279 11.87 8.02 17.50
C ALA A 279 13.38 8.00 17.80
N LEU A 280 14.21 7.50 16.88
CA LEU A 280 15.67 7.56 16.95
C LEU A 280 16.15 9.02 17.06
N LYS A 281 15.76 9.86 16.09
CA LYS A 281 16.15 11.26 16.05
C LYS A 281 15.78 11.99 17.35
N LYS A 282 14.54 11.81 17.82
CA LYS A 282 14.00 12.52 18.97
C LYS A 282 14.57 12.01 20.29
N VAL A 283 14.39 10.71 20.58
CA VAL A 283 14.63 10.13 21.90
C VAL A 283 16.11 9.87 22.14
N VAL A 284 16.86 9.44 21.11
CA VAL A 284 18.28 9.09 21.25
C VAL A 284 19.18 10.31 21.06
N PHE A 285 18.93 11.13 20.02
CA PHE A 285 19.89 12.17 19.62
C PHE A 285 19.52 13.58 20.09
N ASP A 286 18.26 14.00 19.89
CA ASP A 286 17.82 15.35 20.24
C ASP A 286 17.67 15.51 21.77
N GLU A 287 17.02 14.54 22.43
CA GLU A 287 16.74 14.59 23.87
C GLU A 287 17.71 13.76 24.72
N ARG A 288 18.36 12.75 24.10
CA ARG A 288 19.34 11.88 24.77
C ARG A 288 18.81 11.17 26.02
N ASP A 289 17.54 10.76 25.96
CA ASP A 289 16.89 10.00 27.02
C ASP A 289 17.44 8.57 27.15
N VAL A 290 18.04 8.04 26.08
CA VAL A 290 18.60 6.70 25.96
C VAL A 290 19.86 6.73 25.08
N SER A 291 20.80 5.83 25.34
CA SER A 291 21.97 5.65 24.46
C SER A 291 21.65 4.72 23.27
N MET A 292 22.44 4.82 22.18
CA MET A 292 22.36 3.84 21.08
C MET A 292 22.62 2.41 21.55
N ALA A 293 23.51 2.21 22.54
CA ALA A 293 23.79 0.91 23.12
C ALA A 293 22.56 0.30 23.80
N GLU A 294 21.95 1.05 24.71
CA GLU A 294 20.75 0.63 25.43
C GLU A 294 19.56 0.40 24.48
N LEU A 295 19.41 1.24 23.44
CA LEU A 295 18.39 0.99 22.41
C LEU A 295 18.64 -0.32 21.66
N CYS A 296 19.87 -0.59 21.22
CA CYS A 296 20.17 -1.84 20.51
C CYS A 296 19.90 -3.07 21.38
N GLU A 297 20.29 -3.03 22.66
CA GLU A 297 19.99 -4.10 23.62
C GLU A 297 18.48 -4.29 23.82
N ALA A 298 17.72 -3.20 23.91
CA ALA A 298 16.27 -3.27 24.02
C ALA A 298 15.61 -3.87 22.79
N LEU A 299 16.12 -3.58 21.59
CA LEU A 299 15.63 -4.19 20.34
C LEU A 299 16.03 -5.67 20.24
N ASP A 300 17.22 -6.05 20.68
CA ASP A 300 17.68 -7.45 20.75
C ASP A 300 16.82 -8.27 21.72
N ALA A 301 16.36 -7.64 22.80
CA ALA A 301 15.53 -8.26 23.84
C ALA A 301 14.02 -8.17 23.56
N ASP A 302 13.58 -7.72 22.38
CA ASP A 302 12.16 -7.45 22.07
C ASP A 302 11.45 -6.64 23.17
N PHE A 303 12.17 -5.66 23.71
CA PHE A 303 11.78 -4.82 24.85
C PHE A 303 11.49 -5.55 26.17
N HIS A 304 11.77 -6.84 26.31
CA HIS A 304 11.71 -7.54 27.59
C HIS A 304 12.70 -6.93 28.59
N GLY A 305 12.19 -6.39 29.70
CA GLY A 305 12.97 -5.63 30.68
C GLY A 305 13.13 -4.12 30.36
N TYR A 306 12.71 -3.67 29.17
CA TYR A 306 12.86 -2.29 28.69
C TYR A 306 11.52 -1.56 28.50
N ALA A 307 10.49 -1.92 29.29
CA ALA A 307 9.14 -1.37 29.15
C ALA A 307 9.06 0.16 29.30
N ARG A 308 9.94 0.77 30.11
CA ARG A 308 10.05 2.24 30.23
C ARG A 308 10.54 2.87 28.94
N LEU A 309 11.61 2.32 28.36
CA LEU A 309 12.17 2.79 27.10
C LEU A 309 11.15 2.62 25.96
N ARG A 310 10.51 1.45 25.85
CA ARG A 310 9.45 1.22 24.85
C ARG A 310 8.35 2.28 24.96
N ARG A 311 7.83 2.55 26.16
CA ARG A 311 6.84 3.62 26.37
C ARG A 311 7.35 4.99 25.90
N ARG A 312 8.62 5.31 26.15
CA ARG A 312 9.21 6.58 25.69
C ARG A 312 9.28 6.67 24.16
N LEU A 313 9.62 5.59 23.46
CA LEU A 313 9.63 5.53 22.00
C LEU A 313 8.22 5.65 21.40
N LEU A 314 7.23 5.07 22.08
CA LEU A 314 5.82 5.14 21.69
C LEU A 314 5.24 6.55 21.78
N THR A 315 5.83 7.44 22.60
CA THR A 315 5.39 8.84 22.77
C THR A 315 6.17 9.84 21.91
N ALA A 316 7.14 9.40 21.10
CA ALA A 316 7.74 10.26 20.07
C ALA A 316 6.66 10.70 19.06
N PRO A 317 6.85 11.84 18.35
CA PRO A 317 5.99 12.22 17.23
C PRO A 317 5.78 11.06 16.25
N LYS A 318 4.60 10.98 15.63
CA LYS A 318 4.24 9.91 14.70
C LYS A 318 3.66 10.50 13.43
N TYR A 319 3.98 9.87 12.30
CA TYR A 319 3.34 10.15 11.01
C TYR A 319 1.82 9.92 11.11
N GLY A 320 1.05 10.81 10.49
CA GLY A 320 -0.43 10.75 10.51
C GLY A 320 -1.09 11.73 11.49
N ASN A 321 -0.36 12.71 12.00
CA ASN A 321 -0.86 13.68 13.01
C ASN A 321 -0.71 15.15 12.63
N ASP A 322 -0.34 15.45 11.38
CA ASP A 322 0.03 16.79 10.90
C ASP A 322 1.21 17.38 11.71
N ASP A 323 2.13 16.52 12.12
CA ASP A 323 3.29 16.89 12.93
C ASP A 323 4.51 17.08 12.02
N GLU A 324 4.93 18.32 11.85
CA GLU A 324 6.03 18.67 10.95
C GLU A 324 7.37 18.00 11.32
N TYR A 325 7.60 17.63 12.59
CA TYR A 325 8.80 16.89 12.98
C TYR A 325 8.76 15.46 12.41
N ALA A 326 7.61 14.80 12.44
CA ALA A 326 7.45 13.46 11.87
C ALA A 326 7.36 13.51 10.34
N ASP A 327 6.58 14.44 9.80
CA ASP A 327 6.29 14.55 8.38
C ASP A 327 7.53 14.95 7.58
N SER A 328 8.43 15.78 8.14
CA SER A 328 9.71 16.11 7.50
C SER A 328 10.60 14.89 7.29
N VAL A 329 10.72 14.02 8.30
CA VAL A 329 11.43 12.74 8.17
C VAL A 329 10.76 11.82 7.14
N GLY A 330 9.42 11.84 7.08
CA GLY A 330 8.65 11.15 6.06
C GLY A 330 9.00 11.58 4.64
N ARG A 331 9.03 12.90 4.39
CA ARG A 331 9.43 13.47 3.10
C ARG A 331 10.86 13.10 2.73
N GLU A 332 11.81 13.20 3.67
CA GLU A 332 13.20 12.82 3.45
C GLU A 332 13.35 11.34 3.08
N LEU A 333 12.55 10.45 3.69
CA LEU A 333 12.57 9.01 3.37
C LEU A 333 12.05 8.76 1.95
N VAL A 334 10.92 9.38 1.59
CA VAL A 334 10.35 9.26 0.24
C VAL A 334 11.32 9.80 -0.80
N GLU A 335 11.93 10.96 -0.54
CA GLU A 335 12.92 11.56 -1.45
C GLU A 335 14.14 10.66 -1.61
N LEU A 336 14.68 10.11 -0.50
CA LEU A 336 15.79 9.17 -0.55
C LEU A 336 15.45 7.95 -1.38
N PHE A 337 14.26 7.37 -1.19
CA PHE A 337 13.80 6.21 -1.94
C PHE A 337 13.70 6.51 -3.44
N VAL A 338 12.99 7.56 -3.82
CA VAL A 338 12.79 7.96 -5.21
C VAL A 338 14.12 8.28 -5.89
N ARG A 339 14.99 9.08 -5.24
CA ARG A 339 16.30 9.44 -5.77
C ARG A 339 17.19 8.22 -5.97
N THR A 340 17.14 7.25 -5.05
CA THR A 340 17.92 6.01 -5.15
C THR A 340 17.45 5.15 -6.32
N VAL A 341 16.13 4.98 -6.48
CA VAL A 341 15.56 4.25 -7.62
C VAL A 341 15.91 4.95 -8.94
N ALA A 342 15.70 6.26 -9.03
CA ALA A 342 16.01 7.05 -10.23
C ALA A 342 17.50 6.92 -10.63
N ARG A 343 18.42 6.99 -9.66
CA ARG A 343 19.87 6.85 -9.91
C ARG A 343 20.22 5.51 -10.55
N HIS A 344 19.66 4.40 -10.05
CA HIS A 344 19.92 3.07 -10.62
C HIS A 344 19.15 2.83 -11.92
N ALA A 345 17.97 3.44 -12.06
CA ALA A 345 17.12 3.31 -13.25
C ALA A 345 17.64 4.09 -14.47
N ALA A 346 18.39 5.18 -14.27
CA ALA A 346 18.79 6.12 -15.32
C ALA A 346 19.47 5.46 -16.54
N ALA A 347 20.28 4.42 -16.31
CA ALA A 347 20.98 3.70 -17.39
C ALA A 347 20.08 2.70 -18.16
N HIS A 348 18.83 2.53 -17.74
CA HIS A 348 17.96 1.43 -18.18
C HIS A 348 16.58 1.89 -18.66
N GLU A 349 16.33 3.19 -18.76
CA GLU A 349 15.01 3.74 -19.13
C GLU A 349 14.51 3.31 -20.52
N SER A 350 15.43 2.96 -21.43
CA SER A 350 15.09 2.43 -22.76
C SER A 350 14.59 0.98 -22.74
N VAL A 351 14.83 0.27 -21.63
CA VAL A 351 14.42 -1.12 -21.42
C VAL A 351 13.15 -1.19 -20.59
N VAL A 352 13.10 -0.45 -19.48
CA VAL A 352 12.00 -0.47 -18.51
C VAL A 352 12.02 0.79 -17.65
N LYS A 353 10.84 1.31 -17.33
CA LYS A 353 10.67 2.42 -16.38
C LYS A 353 10.37 1.88 -14.99
N PHE A 354 10.87 2.51 -13.94
CA PHE A 354 10.70 2.05 -12.55
C PHE A 354 9.86 3.02 -11.73
N PRO A 355 8.51 3.03 -11.89
CA PRO A 355 7.67 3.92 -11.09
C PRO A 355 7.76 3.56 -9.60
N CYS A 356 8.00 4.55 -8.75
CA CYS A 356 8.01 4.38 -7.30
C CYS A 356 6.59 4.42 -6.72
N GLY A 357 6.37 3.69 -5.64
CA GLY A 357 5.14 3.72 -4.86
C GLY A 357 5.36 3.23 -3.42
N VAL A 358 4.29 3.19 -2.64
CA VAL A 358 4.29 2.67 -1.26
C VAL A 358 3.17 1.66 -1.11
N GLY A 359 3.49 0.41 -0.76
CA GLY A 359 2.51 -0.66 -0.87
C GLY A 359 2.81 -1.91 -0.05
N THR A 360 1.81 -2.38 0.68
CA THR A 360 1.84 -3.66 1.40
C THR A 360 0.80 -4.64 0.90
N PHE A 361 -0.27 -4.15 0.26
CA PHE A 361 -1.47 -4.94 -0.09
C PHE A 361 -2.06 -5.65 1.14
N SER A 362 -2.51 -6.90 1.02
CA SER A 362 -2.98 -7.76 2.12
C SER A 362 -1.87 -8.27 3.05
N TRP A 363 -0.60 -8.09 2.69
CA TRP A 363 0.52 -8.80 3.31
C TRP A 363 1.10 -8.14 4.57
N TYR A 364 0.49 -7.09 5.07
CA TYR A 364 1.03 -6.32 6.20
C TYR A 364 1.28 -7.17 7.47
N ILE A 365 0.55 -8.29 7.66
CA ILE A 365 0.83 -9.29 8.70
C ILE A 365 2.13 -10.05 8.39
N GLY A 366 2.21 -10.72 7.24
CA GLY A 366 3.40 -11.52 6.88
C GLY A 366 4.68 -10.70 6.70
N ILE A 367 4.55 -9.42 6.32
CA ILE A 367 5.65 -8.45 6.32
C ILE A 367 6.13 -8.17 7.75
N GLY A 368 5.21 -8.10 8.73
CA GLY A 368 5.53 -7.93 10.14
C GLY A 368 6.24 -9.13 10.76
N GLU A 369 5.80 -10.35 10.40
CA GLU A 369 6.41 -11.62 10.83
C GLU A 369 7.90 -11.74 10.48
N GLY A 370 8.33 -11.13 9.37
CA GLY A 370 9.72 -11.12 8.92
C GLY A 370 10.59 -10.03 9.55
N LEU A 371 10.06 -9.23 10.49
CA LEU A 371 10.73 -8.09 11.10
C LEU A 371 10.92 -8.27 12.61
N GLY A 372 12.11 -7.93 13.12
CA GLY A 372 12.37 -7.85 14.56
C GLY A 372 11.69 -6.65 15.23
N ALA A 373 11.94 -6.43 16.51
CA ALA A 373 11.49 -5.23 17.22
C ALA A 373 12.07 -3.96 16.58
N SER A 374 11.34 -2.84 16.63
CA SER A 374 11.76 -1.59 15.98
C SER A 374 11.66 -0.34 16.86
N PRO A 375 12.46 0.72 16.55
CA PRO A 375 12.51 1.94 17.36
C PRO A 375 11.20 2.73 17.49
N ASP A 376 10.20 2.48 16.65
CA ASP A 376 8.85 3.04 16.81
C ASP A 376 8.07 2.42 17.99
N GLY A 377 8.62 1.36 18.61
CA GLY A 377 8.05 0.61 19.73
C GLY A 377 7.22 -0.60 19.31
N ARG A 378 7.23 -0.98 18.03
CA ARG A 378 6.60 -2.21 17.53
C ARG A 378 7.44 -3.43 17.98
N LEU A 379 6.77 -4.48 18.45
CA LEU A 379 7.39 -5.74 18.89
C LEU A 379 7.74 -6.62 17.68
N ALA A 380 8.66 -7.57 17.87
CA ALA A 380 9.02 -8.54 16.85
C ALA A 380 7.79 -9.32 16.34
N GLY A 381 7.68 -9.48 15.02
CA GLY A 381 6.56 -10.18 14.39
C GLY A 381 5.23 -9.41 14.33
N GLU A 382 5.10 -8.25 14.99
CA GLU A 382 3.86 -7.47 14.90
C GLU A 382 3.65 -6.93 13.46
N PRO A 383 2.39 -6.90 12.96
CA PRO A 383 2.07 -6.39 11.62
C PRO A 383 2.56 -4.95 11.39
N VAL A 384 2.88 -4.65 10.13
CA VAL A 384 3.09 -3.27 9.69
C VAL A 384 1.75 -2.60 9.32
N SER A 385 1.76 -1.30 9.03
CA SER A 385 0.60 -0.59 8.52
C SER A 385 0.25 -0.98 7.08
N SER A 386 -1.01 -0.76 6.71
CA SER A 386 -1.48 -0.97 5.34
C SER A 386 -1.01 0.17 4.44
N ASN A 387 -0.30 -0.18 3.37
CA ASN A 387 0.18 0.74 2.33
C ASN A 387 0.90 1.95 2.93
N PHE A 388 0.41 3.16 2.66
CA PHE A 388 0.97 4.39 3.18
C PHE A 388 0.15 4.99 4.34
N SER A 389 -0.70 4.16 4.95
CA SER A 389 -1.48 4.57 6.12
C SER A 389 -0.59 4.71 7.34
N PRO A 390 -0.93 5.63 8.27
CA PRO A 390 -0.31 5.70 9.58
C PRO A 390 -0.31 4.35 10.30
N ALA A 391 0.66 4.15 11.17
CA ALA A 391 0.70 2.95 12.00
C ALA A 391 -0.53 2.87 12.92
N LEU A 392 -0.95 1.65 13.22
CA LEU A 392 -2.16 1.38 13.99
C LEU A 392 -2.19 2.17 15.31
N GLY A 393 -3.23 2.98 15.50
CA GLY A 393 -3.46 3.79 16.71
C GLY A 393 -2.50 4.96 16.89
N ARG A 394 -1.80 5.37 15.83
CA ARG A 394 -0.83 6.48 15.86
C ARG A 394 -1.38 7.78 15.30
N ASP A 395 -2.40 7.72 14.48
CA ASP A 395 -3.18 8.83 13.91
C ASP A 395 -4.15 9.47 14.93
N ARG A 396 -3.60 9.91 16.06
CA ARG A 396 -4.35 10.58 17.14
C ARG A 396 -4.86 11.96 16.76
N GLY A 397 -4.31 12.56 15.70
CA GLY A 397 -4.78 13.80 15.08
C GLY A 397 -6.08 13.67 14.30
N GLY A 398 -6.69 12.49 14.26
CA GLY A 398 -7.93 12.28 13.52
C GLY A 398 -7.71 12.08 12.02
N ILE A 399 -8.82 11.85 11.32
CA ILE A 399 -8.85 11.75 9.85
C ILE A 399 -8.21 12.98 9.17
N PRO A 400 -8.46 14.23 9.59
CA PRO A 400 -7.79 15.39 9.01
C PRO A 400 -6.27 15.34 9.18
N GLY A 401 -5.77 14.99 10.38
CA GLY A 401 -4.33 14.87 10.64
C GLY A 401 -3.67 13.79 9.78
N ALA A 402 -4.35 12.66 9.58
CA ALA A 402 -3.88 11.59 8.70
C ALA A 402 -3.79 12.06 7.23
N ILE A 403 -4.82 12.75 6.72
CA ILE A 403 -4.84 13.29 5.36
C ILE A 403 -3.75 14.34 5.15
N LEU A 404 -3.60 15.29 6.08
CA LEU A 404 -2.61 16.37 5.98
C LEU A 404 -1.17 15.86 6.06
N SER A 405 -0.90 14.87 6.92
CA SER A 405 0.41 14.21 6.97
C SER A 405 0.71 13.48 5.66
N TYR A 406 -0.27 12.69 5.19
CA TYR A 406 -0.17 11.91 3.98
C TYR A 406 0.11 12.82 2.78
N SER A 407 -0.65 13.91 2.62
CA SER A 407 -0.53 14.79 1.47
C SER A 407 0.85 15.48 1.33
N LYS A 408 1.61 15.58 2.44
CA LYS A 408 2.99 16.07 2.43
C LYS A 408 3.99 15.06 1.84
N MET A 409 3.62 13.79 1.66
CA MET A 409 4.53 12.69 1.28
C MET A 409 4.91 12.63 -0.22
N LEU A 410 5.10 13.79 -0.86
CA LEU A 410 5.64 13.92 -2.21
C LEU A 410 5.00 12.96 -3.24
N HIS A 411 3.68 12.75 -3.20
CA HIS A 411 2.98 11.77 -4.05
C HIS A 411 3.21 11.96 -5.55
N GLU A 412 3.51 13.20 -5.89
CA GLU A 412 3.88 13.66 -7.20
C GLU A 412 5.14 12.94 -7.75
N SER A 413 5.94 12.32 -6.88
CA SER A 413 7.11 11.46 -7.16
C SER A 413 6.84 9.96 -6.99
N LEU A 414 5.59 9.56 -6.71
CA LEU A 414 5.15 8.19 -6.48
C LEU A 414 4.13 7.74 -7.55
N PRO A 415 4.52 7.65 -8.83
CA PRO A 415 3.59 7.35 -9.93
C PRO A 415 2.96 5.96 -9.87
N ALA A 416 3.52 5.00 -9.12
CA ALA A 416 2.87 3.70 -8.93
C ALA A 416 1.70 3.78 -7.93
N GLY A 417 1.66 4.83 -7.09
CA GLY A 417 0.65 5.04 -6.06
C GLY A 417 1.11 4.69 -4.64
N GLY A 418 0.24 4.96 -3.68
CA GLY A 418 0.38 4.52 -2.29
C GLY A 418 -0.85 4.90 -1.46
N PRO A 419 -1.82 3.99 -1.27
CA PRO A 419 -3.10 4.32 -0.63
C PRO A 419 -2.99 4.77 0.82
N LEU A 420 -3.81 5.75 1.16
CA LEU A 420 -4.24 6.05 2.53
C LEU A 420 -5.56 5.33 2.82
N ASP A 421 -5.56 4.37 3.74
CA ASP A 421 -6.74 3.59 4.09
C ASP A 421 -7.40 4.15 5.36
N LEU A 422 -8.50 4.88 5.20
CA LEU A 422 -9.23 5.52 6.30
C LEU A 422 -10.55 4.80 6.60
N ARG A 423 -11.04 5.05 7.81
CA ARG A 423 -12.28 4.45 8.31
C ARG A 423 -13.15 5.50 8.97
N LEU A 424 -14.46 5.32 8.83
CA LEU A 424 -15.49 6.19 9.36
C LEU A 424 -16.48 5.35 10.16
N ALA A 425 -16.81 5.77 11.37
CA ALA A 425 -17.91 5.21 12.13
C ALA A 425 -19.24 5.54 11.44
N ARG A 426 -20.20 4.60 11.41
CA ARG A 426 -21.45 4.75 10.64
C ARG A 426 -22.23 5.99 11.06
N ARG A 427 -22.28 6.28 12.36
CA ARG A 427 -22.90 7.48 12.97
C ARG A 427 -22.45 8.81 12.36
N LEU A 428 -21.23 8.88 11.81
CA LEU A 428 -20.69 10.12 11.20
C LEU A 428 -21.18 10.33 9.76
N THR A 429 -21.77 9.29 9.16
CA THR A 429 -22.13 9.23 7.75
C THR A 429 -23.64 9.19 7.52
N GLU A 430 -24.45 9.22 8.57
CA GLU A 430 -25.91 9.12 8.50
C GLU A 430 -26.57 10.33 7.84
N GLY A 431 -27.64 10.08 7.09
CA GLY A 431 -28.44 11.10 6.43
C GLY A 431 -27.70 11.89 5.35
N GLU A 432 -28.35 12.97 4.90
CA GLU A 432 -27.84 13.90 3.88
C GLU A 432 -26.61 14.67 4.40
N GLU A 433 -26.64 15.11 5.66
CA GLU A 433 -25.50 15.81 6.28
C GLU A 433 -24.25 14.94 6.36
N GLY A 434 -24.41 13.63 6.62
CA GLY A 434 -23.31 12.67 6.58
C GLY A 434 -22.69 12.57 5.19
N THR A 435 -23.51 12.55 4.15
CA THR A 435 -23.06 12.54 2.75
C THR A 435 -22.32 13.82 2.39
N ASP A 436 -22.82 14.98 2.79
CA ASP A 436 -22.15 16.26 2.56
C ASP A 436 -20.79 16.33 3.27
N ARG A 437 -20.71 15.85 4.51
CA ARG A 437 -19.43 15.76 5.25
C ARG A 437 -18.43 14.86 4.54
N MET A 438 -18.86 13.69 4.05
CA MET A 438 -17.98 12.80 3.29
C MET A 438 -17.54 13.42 1.97
N ALA A 439 -18.45 14.07 1.23
CA ALA A 439 -18.12 14.73 -0.03
C ALA A 439 -17.12 15.89 0.19
N ALA A 440 -17.28 16.66 1.27
CA ALA A 440 -16.34 17.70 1.67
C ALA A 440 -14.97 17.11 2.05
N LEU A 441 -14.94 15.96 2.75
CA LEU A 441 -13.69 15.26 3.05
C LEU A 441 -12.95 14.82 1.77
N VAL A 442 -13.68 14.24 0.81
CA VAL A 442 -13.12 13.83 -0.49
C VAL A 442 -12.58 15.03 -1.26
N ARG A 443 -13.29 16.16 -1.25
CA ARG A 443 -12.82 17.40 -1.87
C ARG A 443 -11.55 17.92 -1.19
N GLY A 444 -11.54 17.97 0.15
CA GLY A 444 -10.36 18.37 0.92
C GLY A 444 -9.16 17.44 0.66
N PHE A 445 -9.37 16.14 0.49
CA PHE A 445 -8.33 15.20 0.10
C PHE A 445 -7.72 15.54 -1.27
N VAL A 446 -8.56 15.90 -2.25
CA VAL A 446 -8.11 16.32 -3.58
C VAL A 446 -7.31 17.63 -3.51
N GLU A 447 -7.84 18.63 -2.81
CA GLU A 447 -7.25 19.97 -2.68
C GLU A 447 -5.94 19.98 -1.91
N THR A 448 -5.79 19.10 -0.91
CA THR A 448 -4.55 18.99 -0.11
C THR A 448 -3.43 18.24 -0.83
N GLY A 449 -3.71 17.61 -1.98
CA GLY A 449 -2.72 16.92 -2.81
C GLY A 449 -2.53 15.43 -2.50
N GLY A 450 -3.44 14.80 -1.75
CA GLY A 450 -3.41 13.35 -1.53
C GLY A 450 -3.62 12.58 -2.85
N SER A 451 -2.94 11.45 -3.05
CA SER A 451 -2.99 10.72 -4.34
C SER A 451 -4.08 9.68 -4.48
N MET A 452 -4.24 8.84 -3.46
CA MET A 452 -5.27 7.80 -3.45
C MET A 452 -5.71 7.47 -2.03
N MET A 453 -7.02 7.28 -1.85
CA MET A 453 -7.63 7.01 -0.57
C MET A 453 -8.67 5.90 -0.69
N THR A 454 -8.79 5.10 0.36
CA THR A 454 -9.96 4.23 0.57
C THR A 454 -10.70 4.70 1.82
N LEU A 455 -12.03 4.67 1.77
CA LEU A 455 -12.90 5.01 2.90
C LEU A 455 -13.74 3.78 3.23
N THR A 456 -13.61 3.24 4.44
CA THR A 456 -14.47 2.15 4.92
C THR A 456 -15.43 2.67 5.98
N VAL A 457 -16.73 2.46 5.78
CA VAL A 457 -17.76 2.73 6.80
C VAL A 457 -18.08 1.41 7.50
N ALA A 458 -17.73 1.29 8.77
CA ALA A 458 -17.95 0.09 9.57
C ALA A 458 -18.00 0.43 11.07
N ASP A 459 -18.66 -0.41 11.87
CA ASP A 459 -18.68 -0.28 13.33
C ASP A 459 -18.04 -1.52 13.99
N THR A 460 -17.29 -1.31 15.07
CA THR A 460 -16.63 -2.39 15.83
C THR A 460 -17.61 -3.46 16.28
N GLU A 461 -18.80 -3.04 16.77
CA GLU A 461 -19.83 -3.95 17.25
C GLU A 461 -20.35 -4.87 16.14
N GLU A 462 -20.52 -4.34 14.92
CA GLU A 462 -20.94 -5.10 13.73
C GLU A 462 -19.89 -6.13 13.34
N LEU A 463 -18.61 -5.74 13.29
CA LEU A 463 -17.50 -6.67 13.00
C LEU A 463 -17.39 -7.77 14.06
N ARG A 464 -17.50 -7.43 15.35
CA ARG A 464 -17.47 -8.41 16.46
C ARG A 464 -18.68 -9.33 16.44
N ALA A 465 -19.86 -8.83 16.05
CA ALA A 465 -21.05 -9.65 15.88
C ALA A 465 -20.89 -10.64 14.72
N ALA A 466 -20.30 -10.20 13.60
CA ALA A 466 -20.00 -11.04 12.45
C ALA A 466 -18.99 -12.17 12.74
N GLN A 467 -18.10 -12.00 13.73
CA GLN A 467 -17.25 -13.11 14.21
C GLN A 467 -18.05 -14.17 14.98
N ARG A 468 -19.11 -13.77 15.69
CA ARG A 468 -19.90 -14.67 16.55
C ARG A 468 -21.00 -15.41 15.79
N GLU A 469 -21.64 -14.73 14.84
CA GLU A 469 -22.81 -15.22 14.09
C GLU A 469 -22.59 -15.04 12.57
N PRO A 470 -21.53 -15.61 11.97
CA PRO A 470 -21.13 -15.32 10.60
C PRO A 470 -22.23 -15.54 9.55
N GLU A 471 -23.13 -16.51 9.77
CA GLU A 471 -24.30 -16.78 8.93
C GLU A 471 -25.29 -15.62 8.82
N ARG A 472 -25.29 -14.69 9.78
CA ARG A 472 -26.12 -13.47 9.75
C ARG A 472 -25.45 -12.30 9.03
N TYR A 473 -24.16 -12.41 8.73
CA TYR A 473 -23.32 -11.34 8.21
C TYR A 473 -22.57 -11.76 6.92
N GLU A 474 -23.10 -12.73 6.16
CA GLU A 474 -22.47 -13.25 4.94
C GLU A 474 -22.17 -12.17 3.89
N SER A 475 -22.97 -11.09 3.84
CA SER A 475 -22.77 -9.96 2.92
C SER A 475 -21.87 -8.86 3.49
N LEU A 476 -21.42 -8.94 4.75
CA LEU A 476 -20.62 -7.88 5.38
C LEU A 476 -19.27 -7.74 4.66
N ARG A 477 -19.02 -6.57 4.08
CA ARG A 477 -17.82 -6.28 3.30
C ARG A 477 -16.84 -5.44 4.09
N VAL A 478 -15.55 -5.76 3.95
CA VAL A 478 -14.45 -4.94 4.45
C VAL A 478 -13.41 -4.68 3.36
N ARG A 479 -12.75 -3.52 3.44
CA ARG A 479 -11.64 -3.14 2.57
C ARG A 479 -10.32 -3.68 3.10
N MET A 480 -9.67 -4.55 2.34
CA MET A 480 -8.28 -4.95 2.52
C MET A 480 -7.35 -3.90 1.90
N GLY A 481 -6.02 -4.06 2.01
CA GLY A 481 -5.01 -3.12 1.48
C GLY A 481 -4.97 -2.93 -0.05
N GLY A 482 -6.04 -3.27 -0.76
CA GLY A 482 -6.14 -3.15 -2.21
C GLY A 482 -7.47 -3.63 -2.81
N TRP A 483 -8.20 -4.50 -2.12
CA TRP A 483 -9.46 -5.08 -2.60
C TRP A 483 -10.54 -5.15 -1.51
N CYS A 484 -11.76 -5.51 -1.87
CA CYS A 484 -12.83 -5.79 -0.90
C CYS A 484 -13.05 -7.30 -0.74
N ALA A 485 -13.33 -7.73 0.48
CA ALA A 485 -13.64 -9.11 0.81
C ALA A 485 -14.87 -9.18 1.71
N TYR A 486 -15.55 -10.33 1.72
CA TYR A 486 -16.54 -10.63 2.74
C TYR A 486 -15.81 -10.91 4.05
N PHE A 487 -16.19 -10.22 5.12
CA PHE A 487 -15.50 -10.27 6.41
C PHE A 487 -15.48 -11.69 6.98
N THR A 488 -16.58 -12.41 6.86
CA THR A 488 -16.75 -13.81 7.30
C THR A 488 -15.89 -14.80 6.53
N MET A 489 -15.29 -14.38 5.41
CA MET A 489 -14.40 -15.19 4.58
C MET A 489 -12.92 -14.92 4.83
N LEU A 490 -12.61 -13.94 5.69
CA LEU A 490 -11.24 -13.64 6.13
C LEU A 490 -10.81 -14.59 7.23
N SER A 491 -9.51 -14.83 7.33
CA SER A 491 -8.95 -15.56 8.48
C SER A 491 -9.25 -14.80 9.78
N HIS A 492 -9.37 -15.52 10.89
CA HIS A 492 -9.56 -14.90 12.21
C HIS A 492 -8.49 -13.83 12.50
N GLU A 493 -7.23 -14.06 12.10
CA GLU A 493 -6.14 -13.10 12.26
C GLU A 493 -6.38 -11.78 11.49
N GLN A 494 -6.88 -11.88 10.25
CA GLN A 494 -7.26 -10.69 9.47
C GLN A 494 -8.48 -10.00 10.06
N GLN A 495 -9.50 -10.74 10.48
CA GLN A 495 -10.68 -10.19 11.15
C GLN A 495 -10.28 -9.38 12.40
N GLU A 496 -9.40 -9.94 13.25
CA GLU A 496 -8.87 -9.23 14.42
C GLU A 496 -8.09 -7.98 14.02
N HIS A 497 -7.25 -8.06 12.98
CA HIS A 497 -6.54 -6.88 12.49
C HIS A 497 -7.51 -5.79 12.01
N HIS A 498 -8.58 -6.16 11.31
CA HIS A 498 -9.64 -5.24 10.96
C HIS A 498 -10.30 -4.64 12.19
N ILE A 499 -10.65 -5.42 13.19
CA ILE A 499 -11.34 -4.87 14.35
C ILE A 499 -10.44 -3.95 15.16
N ARG A 500 -9.17 -4.34 15.40
CA ARG A 500 -8.20 -3.48 16.10
C ARG A 500 -8.00 -2.15 15.40
N ARG A 501 -7.96 -2.13 14.06
CA ARG A 501 -7.92 -0.89 13.27
C ARG A 501 -9.15 -0.02 13.46
N GLN A 502 -10.32 -0.61 13.71
CA GLN A 502 -11.54 0.14 13.99
C GLN A 502 -11.55 0.66 15.44
N GLU A 503 -11.14 -0.17 16.40
CA GLU A 503 -11.05 0.17 17.84
C GLU A 503 -9.97 1.23 18.13
N ALA A 504 -8.88 1.22 17.37
CA ALA A 504 -7.79 2.19 17.51
C ALA A 504 -8.03 3.49 16.73
N GLY A 505 -9.06 3.52 15.87
CA GLY A 505 -9.46 4.72 15.14
C GLY A 505 -10.11 5.76 16.06
N PRO A 506 -10.01 7.06 15.73
CA PRO A 506 -10.58 8.15 16.51
C PRO A 506 -12.11 8.27 16.45
#